data_AF-A0A4Z0F8J7-F1
#
_entry.id   AF-A0A4Z0F8J7-F1
#
_cell.length_a   1.000
_cell.length_b   1.000
_cell.length_c   1.000
_cell.angle_alpha   90.00
_cell.angle_beta   90.00
_cell.angle_gamma   90.00
#
_symmetry.space_group_name_H-M   'P 1'
#
loop_
_entity.id
_entity.type
_entity.pdbx_description
1 polymer ?
#
loop_
_entity_poly.entity_id
_entity_poly.type
_entity_poly.pdbx_seq_one_letter_code
_entity_poly.pdbx_strand_id
1 'polypeptide(L)'
;MRELVSNLVGLGFTIIDDLAESGKLVRDVDPEYDEEAGTVTPTDPVEYPISQIIETRFKATELNGSVDLKTDAKFIIYAPDLAVTPEDDDIIVYLNADGSDGTVWNVQNILGVPGRSVWIVHVRKK
;
A
#
# COMPACT_ATOMS: atom_id res chain seq x y z
N MET A 1 -10.28 -15.07 -29.01
CA MET A 1 -8.99 -15.26 -28.28
C MET A 1 -8.04 -14.08 -28.47
N ARG A 2 -7.70 -13.70 -29.72
CA ARG A 2 -6.88 -12.49 -30.01
C ARG A 2 -7.48 -11.18 -29.46
N GLU A 3 -8.79 -10.97 -29.59
CA GLU A 3 -9.46 -9.78 -29.01
C GLU A 3 -9.44 -9.77 -27.48
N LEU A 4 -9.56 -10.94 -26.83
CA LEU A 4 -9.50 -11.05 -25.38
C LEU A 4 -8.11 -10.68 -24.86
N VAL A 5 -7.07 -11.19 -25.53
CA VAL A 5 -5.67 -10.85 -25.25
C VAL A 5 -5.37 -9.39 -25.58
N SER A 6 -5.89 -8.85 -26.69
CA SER A 6 -5.74 -7.44 -27.06
C SER A 6 -6.39 -6.50 -26.05
N ASN A 7 -7.57 -6.84 -25.52
CA ASN A 7 -8.24 -6.05 -24.49
C ASN A 7 -7.51 -6.15 -23.13
N LEU A 8 -6.99 -7.33 -22.78
CA LEU A 8 -6.16 -7.52 -21.58
C LEU A 8 -4.83 -6.75 -21.66
N VAL A 9 -4.18 -6.75 -22.83
CA VAL A 9 -2.92 -6.03 -23.07
C VAL A 9 -3.14 -4.53 -23.21
N GLY A 10 -4.24 -4.10 -23.83
CA GLY A 10 -4.63 -2.69 -23.97
C GLY A 10 -5.02 -2.05 -22.63
N LEU A 11 -5.58 -2.84 -21.72
CA LEU A 11 -5.69 -2.45 -20.31
C LEU A 11 -4.28 -2.43 -19.69
N GLY A 12 -3.45 -3.46 -19.92
CA GLY A 12 -2.13 -3.68 -19.29
C GLY A 12 -1.11 -2.52 -19.23
N PHE A 13 -1.21 -1.51 -20.10
CA PHE A 13 -0.26 -0.39 -20.20
C PHE A 13 -0.92 0.99 -20.12
N THR A 14 -2.01 1.13 -19.38
CA THR A 14 -2.39 2.48 -18.92
C THR A 14 -1.37 2.89 -17.86
N ILE A 15 -0.45 3.81 -18.22
CA ILE A 15 0.08 4.74 -17.23
C ILE A 15 -1.16 5.48 -16.75
N ILE A 16 -1.67 5.08 -15.59
CA ILE A 16 -2.80 5.76 -14.97
C ILE A 16 -2.23 7.13 -14.59
N ASP A 17 -2.77 8.18 -15.20
CA ASP A 17 -2.37 9.58 -14.98
C ASP A 17 -2.65 10.04 -13.52
N ASP A 18 -3.17 9.15 -12.67
CA ASP A 18 -3.27 9.27 -11.21
C ASP A 18 -2.06 8.62 -10.53
N LEU A 19 -0.86 9.14 -10.81
CA LEU A 19 0.20 9.10 -9.79
C LEU A 19 -0.36 9.85 -8.58
N ALA A 20 -0.79 9.16 -7.54
CA ALA A 20 -1.06 9.88 -6.31
C ALA A 20 0.27 10.46 -5.84
N GLU A 21 0.34 11.79 -5.86
CA GLU A 21 1.59 12.52 -5.69
C GLU A 21 2.26 12.25 -4.35
N SER A 22 1.50 11.79 -3.34
CA SER A 22 2.02 11.41 -2.02
C SER A 22 0.99 10.61 -1.22
N GLY A 23 1.45 10.04 -0.11
CA GLY A 23 0.59 9.34 0.85
C GLY A 23 1.26 9.26 2.22
N LYS A 24 0.69 8.44 3.10
CA LYS A 24 1.33 8.06 4.36
C LYS A 24 1.17 6.57 4.64
N LEU A 25 2.18 5.98 5.25
CA LEU A 25 2.11 4.68 5.90
C LEU A 25 1.70 4.93 7.34
N VAL A 26 0.63 4.30 7.80
CA VAL A 26 0.15 4.34 9.17
C VAL A 26 0.34 2.95 9.77
N ARG A 27 1.12 2.90 10.85
CA ARG A 27 1.39 1.66 11.58
C ARG A 27 0.73 1.72 12.94
N ASP A 28 -0.13 0.74 13.21
CA ASP A 28 -0.63 0.52 14.55
C ASP A 28 0.52 0.03 15.45
N VAL A 29 0.64 0.64 16.62
CA VAL A 29 1.64 0.25 17.61
C VAL A 29 0.96 -0.60 18.66
N ASP A 30 1.60 -1.71 19.04
CA ASP A 30 1.09 -2.57 20.10
C ASP A 30 0.92 -1.77 21.40
N PRO A 31 -0.25 -1.88 22.06
CA PRO A 31 -0.51 -1.14 23.27
C PRO A 31 0.39 -1.65 24.41
N GLU A 32 0.85 -0.72 25.25
CA GLU A 32 1.72 -1.05 26.37
C GLU A 32 0.89 -1.58 27.54
N TYR A 33 1.26 -2.75 28.06
CA TYR A 33 0.65 -3.32 29.26
C TYR A 33 1.44 -2.89 30.50
N ASP A 34 0.78 -2.14 31.38
CA ASP A 34 1.30 -1.78 32.70
C ASP A 34 0.92 -2.88 33.71
N GLU A 35 1.91 -3.67 34.13
CA GLU A 35 1.73 -4.75 35.10
C GLU A 35 1.37 -4.26 36.51
N GLU A 36 1.82 -3.06 36.92
CA GLU A 36 1.54 -2.50 38.25
C GLU A 36 0.12 -1.92 38.32
N ALA A 37 -0.33 -1.24 37.27
CA ALA A 37 -1.67 -0.67 37.20
C ALA A 37 -2.74 -1.67 36.72
N GLY A 38 -2.33 -2.78 36.10
CA GLY A 38 -3.24 -3.77 35.50
C GLY A 38 -4.02 -3.20 34.31
N THR A 39 -3.47 -2.20 33.64
CA THR A 39 -4.13 -1.45 32.56
C THR A 39 -3.37 -1.57 31.25
N VAL A 40 -4.12 -1.56 30.15
CA VAL A 40 -3.57 -1.47 28.80
C VAL A 40 -3.65 0.00 28.37
N THR A 41 -2.51 0.59 28.04
CA THR A 41 -2.43 1.95 27.50
C THR A 41 -2.47 1.88 25.98
N PRO A 42 -3.53 2.39 25.33
CA PRO A 42 -3.55 2.50 23.88
C PRO A 42 -2.41 3.40 23.42
N THR A 43 -1.64 2.94 22.44
CA THR A 43 -0.63 3.74 21.75
C THR A 43 -1.21 4.31 20.48
N ASP A 44 -0.95 5.60 20.24
CA ASP A 44 -1.35 6.23 18.98
C ASP A 44 -0.57 5.61 17.81
N PRO A 45 -1.22 5.42 16.65
CA PRO A 45 -0.54 4.94 15.46
C PRO A 45 0.52 5.93 15.00
N VAL A 46 1.61 5.40 14.44
CA VAL A 46 2.71 6.21 13.91
C VAL A 46 2.54 6.38 12.41
N GLU A 47 2.63 7.62 11.95
CA GLU A 47 2.54 7.96 10.53
C GLU A 47 3.92 8.23 9.94
N TYR A 48 4.19 7.66 8.78
CA TYR A 48 5.40 7.90 8.00
C TYR A 48 5.03 8.48 6.63
N PRO A 49 5.65 9.57 6.20
CA PRO A 49 5.36 10.17 4.89
C PRO A 49 5.83 9.25 3.76
N ILE A 50 4.97 9.06 2.76
CA ILE A 50 5.31 8.42 1.49
C ILE A 50 5.39 9.51 0.44
N SER A 51 6.56 9.65 -0.18
CA SER A 51 6.79 10.71 -1.16
C SER A 51 6.10 10.46 -2.48
N GLN A 52 5.96 9.21 -2.93
CA GLN A 52 5.24 8.86 -4.15
C GLN A 52 4.61 7.48 -4.04
N ILE A 53 3.41 7.34 -4.62
CA ILE A 53 2.72 6.05 -4.76
C ILE A 53 2.34 5.89 -6.23
N ILE A 54 2.74 4.76 -6.82
CA ILE A 54 2.43 4.41 -8.20
C ILE A 54 1.55 3.17 -8.19
N GLU A 55 0.31 3.29 -8.66
CA GLU A 55 -0.53 2.14 -8.89
C GLU A 55 -0.08 1.39 -10.15
N THR A 56 0.10 0.08 -10.02
CA THR A 56 0.55 -0.81 -11.07
C THR A 56 -0.33 -2.05 -11.12
N ARG A 57 -0.17 -2.82 -12.20
CA ARG A 57 -0.93 -4.05 -12.40
C ARG A 57 -0.17 -5.26 -11.88
N PHE A 58 -0.92 -6.22 -11.34
CA PHE A 58 -0.41 -7.56 -11.08
C PHE A 58 0.00 -8.24 -12.38
N LYS A 59 1.14 -8.91 -12.36
CA LYS A 59 1.55 -9.83 -13.43
C LYS A 59 0.67 -11.08 -13.37
N ALA A 60 0.51 -11.77 -14.51
CA ALA A 60 -0.23 -13.03 -14.56
C ALA A 60 0.31 -14.09 -13.58
N THR A 61 1.62 -14.07 -13.29
CA THR A 61 2.26 -14.96 -12.31
C THR A 61 2.00 -14.56 -10.84
N GLU A 62 1.54 -13.33 -10.61
CA GLU A 62 1.22 -12.80 -9.27
C GLU A 62 -0.28 -12.99 -8.94
N LEU A 63 -1.11 -13.33 -9.94
CA LEU A 63 -2.53 -13.63 -9.75
C LEU A 63 -2.69 -15.05 -9.17
N ASN A 64 -2.82 -15.13 -7.86
CA ASN A 64 -3.17 -16.35 -7.14
C ASN A 64 -4.59 -16.23 -6.53
N GLY A 65 -5.04 -17.25 -5.79
CA GLY A 65 -6.37 -17.25 -5.17
C GLY A 65 -6.58 -16.20 -4.07
N SER A 66 -5.54 -15.47 -3.63
CA SER A 66 -5.65 -14.42 -2.61
C SER A 66 -5.80 -13.02 -3.19
N VAL A 67 -5.65 -12.84 -4.51
CA VAL A 67 -5.81 -11.54 -5.19
C VAL A 67 -7.25 -11.39 -5.72
N ASP A 68 -7.97 -10.38 -5.25
CA ASP A 68 -9.26 -9.95 -5.80
C ASP A 68 -9.08 -8.65 -6.60
N LEU A 69 -9.09 -8.75 -7.93
CA LEU A 69 -8.89 -7.60 -8.83
C LEU A 69 -9.93 -6.47 -8.70
N LYS A 70 -11.01 -6.65 -7.94
CA LYS A 70 -12.00 -5.59 -7.67
C LYS A 70 -11.61 -4.71 -6.49
N THR A 71 -10.87 -5.26 -5.53
CA THR A 71 -10.56 -4.63 -4.25
C THR A 71 -9.06 -4.48 -4.03
N ASP A 72 -8.26 -5.21 -4.80
CA ASP A 72 -6.80 -5.26 -4.65
C ASP A 72 -6.11 -4.45 -5.73
N ALA A 73 -5.05 -3.77 -5.30
CA ALA A 73 -4.14 -3.05 -6.16
C ALA A 73 -2.69 -3.40 -5.81
N LYS A 74 -1.78 -3.06 -6.73
CA LYS A 74 -0.35 -3.24 -6.52
C LYS A 74 0.31 -1.88 -6.57
N PHE A 75 0.93 -1.45 -5.47
CA PHE A 75 1.60 -0.17 -5.40
C PHE A 75 3.11 -0.33 -5.48
N ILE A 76 3.75 0.63 -6.14
CA ILE A 76 5.16 0.92 -5.95
C ILE A 76 5.22 2.19 -5.12
N ILE A 77 5.77 2.09 -3.92
CA ILE A 77 5.92 3.23 -3.01
C ILE A 77 7.38 3.66 -2.97
N TYR A 78 7.60 4.96 -3.01
CA TYR A 78 8.89 5.58 -2.76
C TYR A 78 8.80 6.45 -1.52
N ALA A 79 9.57 6.10 -0.50
CA ALA A 79 9.58 6.79 0.78
C ALA A 79 11.04 6.87 1.30
N PRO A 80 11.81 7.89 0.85
CA PRO A 80 13.24 8.03 1.17
C PRO A 80 13.52 8.07 2.68
N ASP A 81 12.63 8.73 3.42
CA ASP A 81 12.74 8.95 4.86
C ASP A 81 12.00 7.87 5.68
N LEU A 82 11.53 6.79 5.04
CA LEU A 82 10.88 5.71 5.76
C LEU A 82 11.89 4.98 6.64
N ALA A 83 11.75 5.18 7.95
CA ALA A 83 12.63 4.58 8.96
C ALA A 83 12.34 3.08 9.17
N VAL A 84 11.22 2.59 8.66
CA VAL A 84 10.72 1.22 8.84
C VAL A 84 10.54 0.51 7.51
N THR A 85 10.55 -0.81 7.50
CA THR A 85 10.10 -1.58 6.34
C THR A 85 8.58 -1.74 6.46
N PRO A 86 7.77 -1.46 5.42
CA PRO A 86 6.34 -1.75 5.46
C PRO A 86 6.10 -3.21 5.81
N GLU A 87 5.03 -3.50 6.55
CA GLU A 87 4.67 -4.83 7.01
C GLU A 87 3.25 -5.16 6.58
N ASP A 88 2.87 -6.44 6.69
CA ASP A 88 1.49 -6.85 6.51
C ASP A 88 0.63 -6.14 7.57
N ASP A 89 -0.62 -5.85 7.21
CA ASP A 89 -1.59 -5.08 8.02
C ASP A 89 -1.30 -3.59 8.21
N ASP A 90 -0.11 -3.08 7.83
CA ASP A 90 0.12 -1.64 7.75
C ASP A 90 -0.93 -0.97 6.84
N ILE A 91 -1.23 0.29 7.10
CA ILE A 91 -2.22 1.04 6.35
C ILE A 91 -1.52 2.05 5.45
N ILE A 92 -1.88 2.09 4.17
CA ILE A 92 -1.48 3.14 3.24
C ILE A 92 -2.67 4.05 2.99
N VAL A 93 -2.49 5.33 3.27
CA VAL A 93 -3.50 6.36 3.00
C VAL A 93 -3.01 7.23 1.85
N TYR A 94 -3.80 7.28 0.78
CA TYR A 94 -3.60 8.29 -0.25
C TYR A 94 -3.92 9.67 0.31
N LEU A 95 -3.10 10.67 -0.01
CA LEU A 95 -3.45 12.06 0.28
C LEU A 95 -4.12 12.67 -0.94
N ASN A 96 -5.24 13.37 -0.70
CA ASN A 96 -5.87 14.22 -1.71
C ASN A 96 -4.96 15.44 -1.99
N ALA A 97 -5.22 16.17 -3.08
CA ALA A 97 -4.42 17.35 -3.45
C ALA A 97 -4.42 18.47 -2.38
N ASP A 98 -5.41 18.48 -1.49
CA ASP A 98 -5.52 19.41 -0.35
C ASP A 98 -4.81 18.90 0.93
N GLY A 99 -4.14 17.74 0.86
CA GLY A 99 -3.46 17.10 1.99
C GLY A 99 -4.39 16.35 2.94
N SER A 100 -5.68 16.24 2.64
CA SER A 100 -6.61 15.42 3.43
C SER A 100 -6.48 13.93 3.13
N ASP A 101 -6.86 13.10 4.11
CA ASP A 101 -6.89 11.65 3.95
C ASP A 101 -7.91 11.25 2.87
N GLY A 102 -7.40 10.55 1.85
CA GLY A 102 -8.14 10.01 0.73
C GLY A 102 -8.45 8.53 0.93
N THR A 103 -8.22 7.75 -0.13
CA THR A 103 -8.55 6.31 -0.08
C THR A 103 -7.57 5.55 0.82
N VAL A 104 -8.11 4.68 1.66
CA VAL A 104 -7.38 3.87 2.63
C VAL A 104 -7.21 2.46 2.10
N TRP A 105 -5.98 1.96 2.21
CA TRP A 105 -5.57 0.64 1.75
C TRP A 105 -4.86 -0.09 2.88
N ASN A 106 -5.09 -1.39 2.99
CA ASN A 106 -4.35 -2.24 3.90
C ASN A 106 -3.31 -3.05 3.12
N VAL A 107 -2.09 -3.11 3.62
CA VAL A 107 -1.00 -3.90 3.04
C VAL A 107 -1.26 -5.37 3.32
N GLN A 108 -1.39 -6.15 2.24
CA GLN A 108 -1.62 -7.58 2.31
C GLN A 108 -0.32 -8.38 2.22
N ASN A 109 0.67 -7.86 1.47
CA ASN A 109 1.96 -8.49 1.29
C ASN A 109 2.99 -7.53 0.66
N ILE A 110 4.27 -7.74 0.99
CA ILE A 110 5.40 -7.14 0.28
C ILE A 110 5.81 -8.04 -0.89
N LEU A 111 5.64 -7.56 -2.11
CA LEU A 111 6.01 -8.28 -3.34
C LEU A 111 7.49 -8.13 -3.70
N GLY A 112 8.15 -7.07 -3.22
CA GLY A 112 9.58 -6.90 -3.43
C GLY A 112 10.14 -5.55 -2.99
N VAL A 113 11.46 -5.48 -2.89
CA VAL A 113 12.22 -4.28 -2.49
C VAL A 113 13.26 -3.97 -3.56
N PRO A 114 12.88 -3.29 -4.66
CA PRO A 114 13.77 -3.08 -5.81
C PRO A 114 14.93 -2.12 -5.54
N GLY A 115 14.88 -1.34 -4.45
CA GLY A 115 15.95 -0.41 -4.09
C GLY A 115 15.80 0.08 -2.65
N ARG A 116 16.81 0.82 -2.18
CA ARG A 116 16.72 1.51 -0.90
C ARG A 116 15.57 2.51 -0.98
N SER A 117 14.63 2.41 -0.06
CA SER A 117 13.47 3.30 0.03
C SER A 117 12.38 3.12 -1.04
N VAL A 118 12.41 2.00 -1.79
CA VAL A 118 11.37 1.65 -2.75
C VAL A 118 10.81 0.27 -2.41
N TRP A 119 9.50 0.16 -2.30
CA TRP A 119 8.80 -1.10 -2.04
C TRP A 119 7.70 -1.34 -3.05
N ILE A 120 7.49 -2.61 -3.38
CA ILE A 120 6.35 -3.06 -4.18
C ILE A 120 5.44 -3.82 -3.23
N VAL A 121 4.21 -3.33 -3.05
CA VAL A 121 3.26 -3.88 -2.09
C VAL A 121 1.96 -4.28 -2.77
N HIS A 122 1.39 -5.39 -2.34
CA HIS A 122 0.00 -5.75 -2.61
C HIS A 122 -0.85 -5.12 -1.52
N VAL A 123 -1.83 -4.34 -1.94
CA VAL A 123 -2.77 -3.70 -1.04
C VAL A 123 -4.21 -4.08 -1.36
N ARG A 124 -5.08 -4.01 -0.36
CA ARG A 124 -6.53 -4.20 -0.48
C ARG A 124 -7.26 -2.99 0.06
N LYS A 125 -8.28 -2.53 -0.67
CA LYS A 125 -9.13 -1.42 -0.27
C LYS A 125 -9.88 -1.78 1.02
N LYS A 126 -9.78 -0.93 2.03
CA LYS A 126 -10.46 -1.10 3.33
C LYS A 126 -11.91 -0.62 3.25
#